data_AF-A0A3D4V1C4-F1
#
_entry.id   AF-A0A3D4V1C4-F1
#
_cell.length_a   1.000
_cell.length_b   1.000
_cell.length_c   1.000
_cell.angle_alpha   90.00
_cell.angle_beta   90.00
_cell.angle_gamma   90.00
#
_symmetry.space_group_name_H-M   'P 1'
#
loop_
_entity.id
_entity.type
_entity.pdbx_description
1 polymer ?
#
loop_
_entity_poly.entity_id
_entity_poly.type
_entity_poly.pdbx_seq_one_letter_code
_entity_poly.pdbx_strand_id
1 'polypeptide(L)'
;MICLNGHGRNGKSSYIKLIEKLLGFDNYTSSSIERLTGGASRFEGSNLYGKLLCSIGELNFENKRNTSILKSLAGEDTQVAEFKKKNPFNFINYAKILIATNAVPSTKDKSDGWYSRWMCIDFPNQFAEKTDVLASIPDWEFENLVKKSIRIAKELWEKREFTNEGSIEERRARYEKRSNPVARFLVERCIKEQGTYCLLNDFMVEFEEFCDAEKIQYRPTRQEIGKQLSKDFDHERKRMGNEEKQTVYFGFILRSRNK
;
A
#
# COMPACT_ATOMS: atom_id res chain seq x y z
N MET A 1 6.14 8.48 -5.72
CA MET A 1 4.95 7.98 -4.99
C MET A 1 5.35 7.68 -3.56
N ILE A 2 4.47 7.98 -2.61
CA ILE A 2 4.67 7.66 -1.20
C ILE A 2 3.56 6.68 -0.77
N CYS A 3 3.95 5.60 -0.10
CA CYS A 3 3.06 4.55 0.36
C CYS A 3 3.09 4.52 1.89
N LEU A 4 1.96 4.83 2.51
CA LEU A 4 1.72 4.71 3.94
C LEU A 4 1.21 3.30 4.21
N ASN A 5 2.03 2.50 4.86
CA ASN A 5 1.79 1.08 5.08
C ASN A 5 1.42 0.81 6.54
N GLY A 6 0.31 0.11 6.77
CA GLY A 6 0.08 -0.54 8.06
C GLY A 6 -1.35 -1.00 8.27
N HIS A 7 -1.67 -1.64 9.39
CA HIS A 7 -3.00 -2.19 9.59
C HIS A 7 -3.95 -1.19 10.26
N GLY A 8 -5.27 -1.34 10.03
CA GLY A 8 -6.31 -0.41 10.42
C GLY A 8 -6.16 0.22 11.81
N ARG A 9 -6.65 1.46 11.93
CA ARG A 9 -6.55 2.33 13.12
C ARG A 9 -5.12 2.75 13.46
N ASN A 10 -4.27 2.93 12.46
CA ASN A 10 -2.87 3.32 12.64
C ASN A 10 -2.56 4.79 12.34
N GLY A 11 -3.58 5.61 12.05
CA GLY A 11 -3.39 7.05 11.82
C GLY A 11 -3.06 7.45 10.38
N LYS A 12 -2.99 6.53 9.40
CA LYS A 12 -2.77 6.88 7.98
C LYS A 12 -3.79 7.89 7.45
N SER A 13 -5.08 7.64 7.69
CA SER A 13 -6.14 8.54 7.23
C SER A 13 -6.08 9.90 7.92
N SER A 14 -5.73 9.94 9.21
CA SER A 14 -5.53 11.19 9.94
C SER A 14 -4.31 11.95 9.41
N TYR A 15 -3.23 11.25 9.04
CA TYR A 15 -2.06 11.85 8.42
C TYR A 15 -2.38 12.43 7.03
N ILE A 16 -3.14 11.72 6.19
CA ILE A 16 -3.59 12.26 4.89
C ILE A 16 -4.41 13.53 5.10
N LYS A 17 -5.40 13.49 6.01
CA LYS A 17 -6.23 14.66 6.35
C LYS A 17 -5.41 15.83 6.89
N LEU A 18 -4.35 15.57 7.66
CA LEU A 18 -3.42 16.60 8.12
C LEU A 18 -2.77 17.30 6.93
N ILE A 19 -2.24 16.54 5.96
CA ILE A 19 -1.63 17.12 4.74
C ILE A 19 -2.67 17.87 3.90
N GLU A 20 -3.86 17.30 3.71
CA GLU A 20 -4.96 17.94 2.98
C GLU A 20 -5.37 19.27 3.62
N LYS A 21 -5.43 19.34 4.95
CA LYS A 21 -5.70 20.58 5.70
C LYS A 21 -4.60 21.63 5.49
N LEU A 22 -3.33 21.21 5.48
CA LEU A 22 -2.19 22.11 5.23
C LEU A 22 -2.17 22.67 3.80
N LEU A 23 -2.54 21.85 2.82
CA LEU A 23 -2.55 22.25 1.42
C LEU A 23 -3.78 23.11 1.07
N GLY A 24 -4.91 22.88 1.74
CA GLY A 24 -6.19 23.52 1.41
C GLY A 24 -6.90 22.82 0.25
N PHE A 25 -8.23 22.96 0.22
CA PHE A 25 -9.14 22.19 -0.64
C PHE A 25 -8.80 22.26 -2.14
N ASP A 26 -8.37 23.41 -2.62
CA ASP A 26 -8.07 23.61 -4.05
C ASP A 26 -6.78 22.92 -4.51
N ASN A 27 -5.92 22.49 -3.58
CA ASN A 27 -4.57 22.00 -3.87
C ASN A 27 -4.43 20.47 -3.85
N TYR A 28 -5.47 19.73 -3.47
CA TYR A 28 -5.45 18.27 -3.51
C TYR A 28 -6.63 17.69 -4.29
N THR A 29 -6.52 16.40 -4.58
CA THR A 29 -7.60 15.56 -5.09
C THR A 29 -7.48 14.16 -4.50
N SER A 30 -8.53 13.35 -4.65
CA SER A 30 -8.52 11.94 -4.29
C SER A 30 -8.92 11.09 -5.48
N SER A 31 -8.31 9.92 -5.63
CA SER A 31 -8.61 9.00 -6.72
C SER A 31 -8.33 7.54 -6.32
N SER A 32 -8.46 6.64 -7.30
CA SER A 32 -8.10 5.24 -7.15
C SER A 32 -7.17 4.81 -8.28
N ILE A 33 -6.33 3.81 -8.03
CA ILE A 33 -5.41 3.32 -9.07
C ILE A 33 -6.19 2.71 -10.24
N GLU A 34 -7.35 2.10 -9.99
CA GLU A 34 -8.26 1.58 -11.03
C GLU A 34 -8.63 2.69 -12.02
N ARG A 35 -9.03 3.85 -11.51
CA ARG A 35 -9.48 4.98 -12.34
C ARG A 35 -8.32 5.61 -13.09
N LEU A 36 -7.20 5.81 -12.40
CA LEU A 36 -5.99 6.40 -12.97
C LEU A 36 -5.31 5.53 -14.03
N THR A 37 -5.44 4.20 -13.96
CA THR A 37 -4.76 3.27 -14.87
C THR A 37 -5.69 2.52 -15.83
N GLY A 38 -7.01 2.66 -15.65
CA GLY A 38 -8.03 2.01 -16.46
C GLY A 38 -8.42 2.79 -17.73
N GLY A 39 -9.48 2.35 -18.40
CA GLY A 39 -9.95 2.97 -19.66
C GLY A 39 -10.44 4.42 -19.52
N ALA A 40 -10.76 4.87 -18.30
CA ALA A 40 -11.19 6.24 -18.00
C ALA A 40 -10.02 7.15 -17.56
N SER A 41 -8.77 6.69 -17.63
CA SER A 41 -7.58 7.41 -17.14
C SER A 41 -7.42 8.83 -17.68
N ARG A 42 -7.80 9.07 -18.95
CA ARG A 42 -7.74 10.40 -19.57
C ARG A 42 -8.62 11.44 -18.85
N PHE A 43 -9.76 11.02 -18.30
CA PHE A 43 -10.68 11.88 -17.57
C PHE A 43 -10.22 12.05 -16.14
N GLU A 44 -9.81 10.95 -15.49
CA GLU A 44 -9.30 10.98 -14.13
C GLU A 44 -8.00 11.81 -14.02
N GLY A 45 -7.15 11.76 -15.05
CA GLY A 45 -5.95 12.57 -15.16
C GLY A 45 -6.24 14.07 -15.13
N SER A 46 -7.40 14.52 -15.61
CA SER A 46 -7.79 15.93 -15.52
C SER A 46 -7.99 16.41 -14.08
N ASN A 47 -8.29 15.50 -13.13
CA ASN A 47 -8.39 15.82 -11.70
C ASN A 47 -7.03 16.09 -11.06
N LEU A 48 -5.93 15.65 -11.67
CA LEU A 48 -4.56 15.91 -11.22
C LEU A 48 -4.05 17.27 -11.69
N TYR A 49 -4.68 17.85 -12.72
CA TYR A 49 -4.28 19.14 -13.26
C TYR A 49 -4.41 20.23 -12.20
N GLY A 50 -3.31 20.94 -11.94
CA GLY A 50 -3.27 22.01 -10.94
C GLY A 50 -3.10 21.54 -9.48
N LYS A 51 -3.00 20.23 -9.21
CA LYS A 51 -2.97 19.70 -7.83
C LYS A 51 -1.55 19.43 -7.33
N LEU A 52 -1.31 19.67 -6.05
CA LEU A 52 -0.06 19.35 -5.34
C LEU A 52 -0.05 17.92 -4.79
N LEU A 53 -1.23 17.38 -4.45
CA LEU A 53 -1.39 16.05 -3.86
C LEU A 53 -2.53 15.29 -4.52
N CYS A 54 -2.31 14.00 -4.79
CA CYS A 54 -3.37 13.04 -5.06
C CYS A 54 -3.34 11.96 -3.97
N SER A 55 -4.37 11.91 -3.13
CA SER A 55 -4.54 10.84 -2.17
C SER A 55 -5.22 9.63 -2.82
N ILE A 56 -4.72 8.44 -2.53
CA ILE A 56 -5.25 7.17 -3.00
C ILE A 56 -5.54 6.31 -1.78
N GLY A 57 -6.78 5.83 -1.70
CA GLY A 57 -7.23 4.91 -0.65
C GLY A 57 -6.66 3.49 -0.81
N GLU A 58 -7.34 2.53 -0.18
CA GLU A 58 -6.89 1.13 -0.18
C GLU A 58 -6.66 0.60 -1.59
N LEU A 59 -5.53 -0.10 -1.73
CA LEU A 59 -5.05 -0.60 -3.00
C LEU A 59 -5.57 -2.01 -3.27
N ASN A 60 -6.38 -2.18 -4.31
CA ASN A 60 -6.73 -3.48 -4.85
C ASN A 60 -5.91 -3.79 -6.12
N PHE A 61 -4.67 -4.24 -5.99
CA PHE A 61 -3.81 -4.57 -7.15
C PHE A 61 -4.11 -5.92 -7.82
N GLU A 62 -5.28 -6.52 -7.58
CA GLU A 62 -5.61 -7.84 -8.14
C GLU A 62 -5.68 -7.88 -9.69
N ASN A 63 -5.63 -6.73 -10.36
CA ASN A 63 -5.68 -6.65 -11.82
C ASN A 63 -4.36 -6.20 -12.44
N LYS A 64 -4.05 -6.75 -13.61
CA LYS A 64 -2.96 -6.36 -14.53
C LYS A 64 -3.04 -4.86 -14.82
N ARG A 65 -2.41 -4.03 -14.00
CA ARG A 65 -2.38 -2.57 -14.19
C ARG A 65 -1.10 -2.16 -14.85
N ASN A 66 -1.23 -1.18 -15.73
CA ASN A 66 -0.14 -0.67 -16.53
C ASN A 66 0.85 0.08 -15.61
N THR A 67 1.91 -0.61 -15.20
CA THR A 67 2.99 -0.02 -14.39
C THR A 67 3.60 1.19 -15.08
N SER A 68 3.55 1.24 -16.42
CA SER A 68 3.96 2.39 -17.22
C SER A 68 3.12 3.64 -16.93
N ILE A 69 1.80 3.51 -16.74
CA ILE A 69 0.95 4.66 -16.37
C ILE A 69 1.30 5.15 -14.96
N LEU A 70 1.51 4.24 -14.01
CA LEU A 70 1.94 4.65 -12.66
C LEU A 70 3.33 5.28 -12.66
N LYS A 71 4.25 4.77 -13.48
CA LYS A 71 5.58 5.38 -13.68
C LYS A 71 5.47 6.77 -14.30
N SER A 72 4.57 6.94 -15.26
CA SER A 72 4.26 8.19 -15.96
C SER A 72 3.64 9.21 -15.02
N LEU A 73 2.69 8.80 -14.18
CA LEU A 73 2.08 9.65 -13.17
C LEU A 73 3.06 10.04 -12.05
N ALA A 74 4.05 9.21 -11.78
CA ALA A 74 5.06 9.45 -10.76
C ALA A 74 6.33 10.16 -11.28
N GLY A 75 6.58 10.10 -12.58
CA GLY A 75 7.60 10.86 -13.29
C GLY A 75 7.01 12.19 -13.73
N GLU A 76 7.84 13.21 -13.90
CA GLU A 76 7.41 14.52 -14.42
C GLU A 76 7.16 14.45 -15.94
N ASP A 77 6.56 13.35 -16.40
CA ASP A 77 6.25 13.09 -17.80
C ASP A 77 5.01 13.90 -18.20
N THR A 78 4.97 14.35 -19.45
CA THR A 78 3.79 15.05 -20.00
C THR A 78 2.64 14.06 -20.13
N GLN A 79 1.50 14.39 -19.51
CA GLN A 79 0.26 13.64 -19.59
C GLN A 79 -0.73 14.33 -20.54
N VAL A 80 -1.50 13.53 -21.27
CA VAL A 80 -2.69 14.00 -21.98
C VAL A 80 -3.91 13.75 -21.11
N ALA A 81 -4.67 14.81 -20.81
CA ALA A 81 -5.94 14.71 -20.09
C ALA A 81 -7.07 15.36 -20.88
N GLU A 82 -8.30 14.99 -20.54
CA GLU A 82 -9.50 15.47 -21.20
C GLU A 82 -10.56 15.82 -20.14
N PHE A 83 -11.04 17.05 -20.14
CA PHE A 83 -12.29 17.35 -19.44
C PHE A 83 -13.46 16.81 -20.27
N LYS A 84 -14.43 16.18 -19.62
CA LYS A 84 -15.58 15.56 -20.31
C LYS A 84 -16.23 16.55 -21.29
N LYS A 85 -16.33 16.16 -22.57
CA LYS A 85 -16.87 16.97 -23.68
C LYS A 85 -16.05 18.23 -24.02
N LYS A 86 -14.77 18.28 -23.68
CA LYS A 86 -13.84 19.35 -24.10
C LYS A 86 -12.65 18.76 -24.85
N ASN A 87 -11.88 19.63 -25.48
CA ASN A 87 -10.65 19.22 -26.16
C ASN A 87 -9.62 18.67 -25.15
N PRO A 88 -8.81 17.67 -25.55
CA PRO A 88 -7.68 17.22 -24.77
C PRO A 88 -6.67 18.35 -24.56
N PHE A 89 -5.93 18.28 -23.46
CA PHE A 89 -4.84 19.18 -23.15
C PHE A 89 -3.65 18.41 -22.58
N ASN A 90 -2.46 18.97 -22.75
CA ASN A 90 -1.23 18.44 -22.19
C ASN A 90 -0.92 19.15 -20.88
N PHE A 91 -0.45 18.41 -19.88
CA PHE A 91 0.08 18.99 -18.65
C PHE A 91 1.18 18.11 -18.06
N ILE A 92 2.04 18.70 -17.24
CA ILE A 92 3.03 17.97 -16.45
C ILE A 92 2.43 17.68 -15.09
N ASN A 93 2.35 16.41 -14.71
CA ASN A 93 1.86 16.06 -13.39
C ASN A 93 2.94 16.33 -12.33
N TYR A 94 2.71 17.33 -11.48
CA TYR A 94 3.53 17.58 -10.30
C TYR A 94 2.86 17.12 -9.00
N ALA A 95 1.62 16.60 -9.06
CA ALA A 95 0.93 16.10 -7.89
C ALA A 95 1.68 14.90 -7.29
N LYS A 96 2.06 14.99 -6.03
CA LYS A 96 2.61 13.83 -5.32
C LYS A 96 1.49 12.85 -5.02
N ILE A 97 1.67 11.61 -5.45
CA ILE A 97 0.74 10.52 -5.18
C ILE A 97 1.05 9.92 -3.81
N LEU A 98 0.08 10.00 -2.91
CA LEU A 98 0.13 9.49 -1.54
C LEU A 98 -0.89 8.37 -1.38
N ILE A 99 -0.41 7.19 -1.04
CA ILE A 99 -1.20 5.96 -1.05
C ILE A 99 -1.32 5.43 0.37
N ALA A 100 -2.53 5.24 0.89
CA ALA A 100 -2.75 4.52 2.14
C ALA A 100 -3.13 3.07 1.85
N THR A 101 -2.32 2.12 2.30
CA THR A 101 -2.57 0.70 2.07
C THR A 101 -2.19 -0.15 3.28
N ASN A 102 -2.75 -1.36 3.37
CA ASN A 102 -2.40 -2.37 4.37
C ASN A 102 -1.30 -3.30 3.86
N ALA A 103 -1.15 -3.40 2.53
CA ALA A 103 -0.06 -4.10 1.87
C ALA A 103 0.44 -3.28 0.68
N VAL A 104 1.76 -3.20 0.55
CA VAL A 104 2.37 -2.69 -0.68
C VAL A 104 1.97 -3.64 -1.81
N PRO A 105 1.64 -3.12 -3.00
CA PRO A 105 1.16 -3.98 -4.07
C PRO A 105 2.25 -4.88 -4.61
N SER A 106 1.89 -6.09 -5.03
CA SER A 106 2.78 -6.93 -5.82
C SER A 106 2.86 -6.41 -7.25
N THR A 107 4.05 -6.53 -7.84
CA THR A 107 4.32 -6.09 -9.21
C THR A 107 5.08 -7.17 -9.97
N LYS A 108 4.81 -7.27 -11.29
CA LYS A 108 5.67 -8.02 -12.22
C LYS A 108 6.85 -7.19 -12.71
N ASP A 109 6.77 -5.88 -12.58
CA ASP A 109 7.81 -4.95 -13.00
C ASP A 109 8.89 -4.85 -11.92
N LYS A 110 10.01 -5.53 -12.17
CA LYS A 110 11.17 -5.60 -11.26
C LYS A 110 12.30 -4.65 -11.68
N SER A 111 11.99 -3.60 -12.45
CA SER A 111 12.98 -2.62 -12.92
C SER A 111 13.32 -1.57 -11.85
N ASP A 112 14.53 -1.00 -11.92
CA ASP A 112 14.92 0.12 -11.06
C ASP A 112 14.02 1.33 -11.20
N GLY A 113 13.55 1.61 -12.43
CA GLY A 113 12.58 2.67 -12.67
C GLY A 113 11.27 2.47 -11.91
N TRP A 114 10.87 1.24 -11.58
CA TRP A 114 9.74 1.00 -10.70
C TRP A 114 10.10 1.33 -9.25
N TYR A 115 11.15 0.69 -8.71
CA TYR A 115 11.51 0.80 -7.30
C TYR A 115 11.93 2.21 -6.88
N SER A 116 12.58 2.98 -7.77
CA SER A 116 13.04 4.34 -7.48
C SER A 116 11.88 5.33 -7.26
N ARG A 117 10.67 4.99 -7.73
CA ARG A 117 9.48 5.84 -7.61
C ARG A 117 8.68 5.59 -6.33
N TRP A 118 9.08 4.62 -5.49
CA TRP A 118 8.37 4.29 -4.26
C TRP A 118 9.15 4.68 -3.01
N MET A 119 8.47 5.40 -2.13
CA MET A 119 8.89 5.61 -0.74
C MET A 119 7.84 4.97 0.18
N CYS A 120 8.21 3.89 0.86
CA CYS A 120 7.32 3.20 1.79
C CYS A 120 7.59 3.68 3.23
N ILE A 121 6.54 4.14 3.92
CA ILE A 121 6.58 4.60 5.31
C ILE A 121 5.64 3.70 6.10
N ASP A 122 6.16 3.04 7.13
CA ASP A 122 5.34 2.19 7.99
C ASP A 122 4.67 3.02 9.10
N PHE A 123 3.41 2.69 9.37
CA PHE A 123 2.58 3.21 10.46
C PHE A 123 2.32 2.03 11.41
N PRO A 124 3.27 1.75 12.33
CA PRO A 124 3.28 0.53 13.14
C PRO A 124 2.36 0.58 14.36
N ASN A 125 1.93 1.77 14.76
CA ASN A 125 1.15 1.96 15.96
C ASN A 125 -0.34 1.76 15.68
N GLN A 126 -1.09 1.29 16.67
CA GLN A 126 -2.55 1.18 16.60
C GLN A 126 -3.19 2.03 17.71
N PHE A 127 -4.23 2.78 17.35
CA PHE A 127 -4.91 3.72 18.22
C PHE A 127 -6.32 3.21 18.57
N ALA A 128 -6.56 3.00 19.87
CA ALA A 128 -7.81 2.47 20.41
C ALA A 128 -8.94 3.52 20.56
N GLU A 129 -8.61 4.80 20.48
CA GLU A 129 -9.58 5.89 20.57
C GLU A 129 -10.06 6.35 19.20
N LYS A 130 -11.34 6.74 19.12
CA LYS A 130 -11.93 7.40 17.94
C LYS A 130 -11.99 8.91 18.17
N THR A 131 -10.88 9.49 18.57
CA THR A 131 -10.79 10.93 18.80
C THR A 131 -10.33 11.60 17.52
N ASP A 132 -11.00 12.68 17.11
CA ASP A 132 -10.51 13.52 16.02
C ASP A 132 -9.37 14.40 16.53
N VAL A 133 -8.16 13.83 16.54
CA VAL A 133 -6.95 14.52 17.01
C VAL A 133 -6.71 15.82 16.23
N LEU A 134 -7.11 15.88 14.95
CA LEU A 134 -6.91 17.08 14.13
C LEU A 134 -7.79 18.25 14.54
N ALA A 135 -8.98 17.96 15.10
CA ALA A 135 -9.88 18.98 15.63
C ALA A 135 -9.36 19.61 16.93
N SER A 136 -8.52 18.89 17.68
CA SER A 136 -7.91 19.40 18.93
C SER A 136 -6.61 20.18 18.72
N ILE A 137 -5.99 20.10 17.54
CA ILE A 137 -4.74 20.82 17.27
C ILE A 137 -5.07 22.31 17.04
N PRO A 138 -4.50 23.24 17.83
CA PRO A 138 -4.74 24.66 17.66
C PRO A 138 -4.02 25.22 16.41
N ASP A 139 -4.54 26.31 15.84
CA ASP A 139 -4.02 26.87 14.58
C ASP A 139 -2.52 27.24 14.65
N TRP A 140 -2.04 27.71 15.81
CA TRP A 140 -0.62 28.06 15.99
C TRP A 140 0.31 26.85 15.88
N GLU A 141 -0.15 25.63 16.20
CA GLU A 141 0.62 24.40 15.96
C GLU A 141 0.71 24.06 14.47
N PHE A 142 -0.38 24.29 13.71
CA PHE A 142 -0.35 24.17 12.25
C PHE A 142 0.63 25.18 11.63
N GLU A 143 0.63 26.42 12.09
CA GLU A 143 1.60 27.43 11.63
C GLU A 143 3.05 26.98 11.89
N ASN A 144 3.32 26.45 13.09
CA ASN A 144 4.65 25.97 13.44
C ASN A 144 5.06 24.75 12.60
N LEU A 145 4.11 23.85 12.31
CA LEU A 145 4.33 22.73 11.40
C LEU A 145 4.67 23.22 9.99
N VAL A 146 3.98 24.25 9.47
CA VAL A 146 4.29 24.86 8.17
C VAL A 146 5.68 25.51 8.18
N LYS A 147 6.01 26.32 9.20
CA LYS A 147 7.33 26.96 9.35
C LYS A 147 8.45 25.92 9.36
N LYS A 148 8.26 24.82 10.11
CA LYS A 148 9.20 23.69 10.15
C LYS A 148 9.30 22.99 8.80
N SER A 149 8.17 22.77 8.12
CA SER A 149 8.12 22.10 6.81
C SER A 149 8.83 22.92 5.73
N ILE A 150 8.67 24.25 5.73
CA ILE A 150 9.37 25.15 4.79
C ILE A 150 10.88 25.09 5.00
N ARG A 151 11.34 25.12 6.27
CA ARG A 151 12.77 24.98 6.58
C ARG A 151 13.33 23.66 6.05
N ILE A 152 12.67 22.54 6.36
CA ILE A 152 13.07 21.21 5.89
C ILE A 152 13.03 21.14 4.36
N ALA A 153 12.02 21.73 3.72
CA ALA A 153 11.90 21.74 2.26
C ALA A 153 13.09 22.47 1.59
N LYS A 154 13.60 23.56 2.19
CA LYS A 154 14.82 24.23 1.70
C LYS A 154 16.04 23.33 1.80
N GLU A 155 16.22 22.66 2.93
CA GLU A 155 17.33 21.70 3.13
C GLU A 155 17.25 20.53 2.14
N LEU A 156 16.05 20.00 1.90
CA LEU A 156 15.82 18.96 0.90
C LEU A 156 16.07 19.44 -0.53
N TRP A 157 15.76 20.70 -0.83
CA TRP A 157 16.00 21.29 -2.14
C TRP A 157 17.50 21.43 -2.45
N GLU A 158 18.29 21.75 -1.43
CA GLU A 158 19.74 21.83 -1.53
C GLU A 158 20.39 20.43 -1.63
N LYS A 159 19.98 19.50 -0.76
CA LYS A 159 20.57 18.15 -0.68
C LYS A 159 20.08 17.18 -1.75
N ARG A 160 18.87 17.40 -2.29
CA ARG A 160 18.18 16.51 -3.25
C ARG A 160 17.97 15.07 -2.78
N GLU A 161 17.98 14.86 -1.47
CA GLU A 161 17.84 13.54 -0.86
C GLU A 161 16.83 13.58 0.28
N PHE A 162 15.99 12.56 0.39
CA PHE A 162 15.08 12.39 1.51
C PHE A 162 15.75 11.59 2.64
N THR A 163 15.35 11.89 3.89
CA THR A 163 15.70 11.06 5.03
C THR A 163 15.24 9.61 4.81
N ASN A 164 16.14 8.64 5.02
CA ASN A 164 15.89 7.22 4.80
C ASN A 164 15.50 6.84 3.36
N GLU A 165 15.89 7.65 2.36
CA GLU A 165 15.71 7.35 0.94
C GLU A 165 16.37 6.02 0.55
N GLY A 166 17.60 5.81 0.99
CA GLY A 166 18.40 4.59 0.74
C GLY A 166 18.78 4.38 -0.72
N SER A 167 19.62 3.37 -0.98
CA SER A 167 19.96 2.98 -2.35
C SER A 167 18.78 2.35 -3.09
N ILE A 168 18.90 2.17 -4.42
CA ILE A 168 17.87 1.50 -5.20
C ILE A 168 17.68 0.04 -4.78
N GLU A 169 18.76 -0.64 -4.39
CA GLU A 169 18.76 -2.00 -3.88
C GLU A 169 18.02 -2.07 -2.54
N GLU A 170 18.27 -1.13 -1.64
CA GLU A 170 17.57 -1.07 -0.36
C GLU A 170 16.08 -0.76 -0.55
N ARG A 171 15.74 0.14 -1.49
CA ARG A 171 14.35 0.42 -1.87
C ARG A 171 13.66 -0.82 -2.42
N ARG A 172 14.33 -1.56 -3.31
CA ARG A 172 13.85 -2.83 -3.86
C ARG A 172 13.61 -3.83 -2.74
N ALA A 173 14.58 -4.05 -1.86
CA ALA A 173 14.46 -4.99 -0.75
C ALA A 173 13.29 -4.61 0.18
N ARG A 174 13.16 -3.32 0.53
CA ARG A 174 12.05 -2.80 1.34
C ARG A 174 10.69 -3.00 0.66
N TYR A 175 10.61 -2.76 -0.64
CA TYR A 175 9.38 -2.95 -1.40
C TYR A 175 8.98 -4.43 -1.46
N GLU A 176 9.91 -5.31 -1.87
CA GLU A 176 9.65 -6.75 -2.02
C GLU A 176 9.24 -7.37 -0.69
N LYS A 177 9.94 -7.02 0.41
CA LYS A 177 9.60 -7.47 1.78
C LYS A 177 8.14 -7.16 2.15
N ARG A 178 7.58 -6.06 1.67
CA ARG A 178 6.19 -5.62 1.97
C ARG A 178 5.16 -6.13 0.96
N SER A 179 5.59 -6.49 -0.24
CA SER A 179 4.68 -6.69 -1.39
C SER A 179 3.97 -8.04 -1.43
N ASN A 180 4.55 -9.08 -0.81
CA ASN A 180 3.92 -10.40 -0.78
C ASN A 180 4.32 -11.21 0.48
N PRO A 181 3.84 -10.82 1.68
CA PRO A 181 4.17 -11.54 2.91
C PRO A 181 3.66 -12.99 2.90
N VAL A 182 2.52 -13.26 2.26
CA VAL A 182 1.91 -14.61 2.20
C VAL A 182 2.76 -15.57 1.39
N ALA A 183 3.20 -15.18 0.18
CA ALA A 183 4.09 -16.03 -0.61
C ALA A 183 5.43 -16.27 0.10
N ARG A 184 5.98 -15.25 0.76
CA ARG A 184 7.20 -15.40 1.56
C ARG A 184 7.00 -16.41 2.70
N PHE A 185 5.89 -16.32 3.41
CA PHE A 185 5.53 -17.27 4.46
C PHE A 185 5.37 -18.71 3.94
N LEU A 186 4.69 -18.89 2.81
CA LEU A 186 4.53 -20.22 2.18
C LEU A 186 5.88 -20.85 1.82
N VAL A 187 6.86 -20.06 1.36
CA VAL A 187 8.20 -20.57 1.03
C VAL A 187 9.03 -20.86 2.29
N GLU A 188 9.01 -19.97 3.27
CA GLU A 188 9.89 -20.03 4.44
C GLU A 188 9.37 -20.94 5.56
N ARG A 189 8.04 -21.02 5.73
CA ARG A 189 7.40 -21.66 6.89
C ARG A 189 6.51 -22.84 6.54
N CYS A 190 6.24 -23.09 5.25
CA CYS A 190 5.49 -24.27 4.82
C CYS A 190 6.37 -25.27 4.06
N ILE A 191 5.87 -26.49 3.92
CA ILE A 191 6.42 -27.57 3.08
C ILE A 191 5.33 -27.97 2.10
N LYS A 192 5.64 -27.98 0.81
CA LYS A 192 4.72 -28.49 -0.21
C LYS A 192 4.80 -30.00 -0.22
N GLU A 193 3.68 -30.65 0.06
CA GLU A 193 3.59 -32.11 0.14
C GLU A 193 2.20 -32.55 -0.34
N GLN A 194 2.15 -33.54 -1.22
CA GLN A 194 0.87 -34.03 -1.74
C GLN A 194 0.16 -34.89 -0.68
N GLY A 195 -1.17 -34.86 -0.70
CA GLY A 195 -2.00 -35.62 0.26
C GLY A 195 -2.09 -34.99 1.65
N THR A 196 -1.34 -33.92 1.93
CA THR A 196 -1.41 -33.18 3.19
C THR A 196 -2.29 -31.94 3.07
N TYR A 197 -2.67 -31.39 4.22
CA TYR A 197 -3.46 -30.17 4.29
C TYR A 197 -3.06 -29.29 5.49
N CYS A 198 -3.25 -27.99 5.32
CA CYS A 198 -3.11 -27.00 6.37
C CYS A 198 -4.49 -26.43 6.73
N LEU A 199 -4.82 -26.41 8.02
CA LEU A 199 -5.99 -25.69 8.51
C LEU A 199 -5.75 -24.19 8.35
N LEU A 200 -6.78 -23.47 7.88
CA LEU A 200 -6.70 -22.01 7.74
C LEU A 200 -6.42 -21.33 9.08
N ASN A 201 -6.98 -21.84 10.18
CA ASN A 201 -6.77 -21.24 11.50
C ASN A 201 -5.30 -21.31 11.93
N ASP A 202 -4.66 -22.47 11.74
CA ASP A 202 -3.26 -22.67 12.10
C ASP A 202 -2.33 -21.86 11.22
N PHE A 203 -2.65 -21.79 9.92
CA PHE A 203 -1.97 -20.89 8.99
C PHE A 203 -2.02 -19.45 9.47
N MET A 204 -3.20 -18.95 9.86
CA MET A 204 -3.37 -17.57 10.32
C MET A 204 -2.54 -17.26 11.56
N VAL A 205 -2.53 -18.17 12.55
CA VAL A 205 -1.76 -18.00 13.79
C VAL A 205 -0.27 -17.91 13.49
N GLU A 206 0.30 -18.88 12.78
CA GLU A 206 1.73 -18.86 12.45
C GLU A 206 2.10 -17.71 11.50
N PHE A 207 1.17 -17.31 10.63
CA PHE A 207 1.37 -16.18 9.73
C PHE A 207 1.42 -14.84 10.48
N GLU A 208 0.57 -14.65 11.50
CA GLU A 208 0.60 -13.48 12.37
C GLU A 208 1.92 -13.42 13.15
N GLU A 209 2.36 -14.54 13.75
CA GLU A 209 3.66 -14.63 14.43
C GLU A 209 4.83 -14.31 13.51
N PHE A 210 4.80 -14.82 12.27
CA PHE A 210 5.79 -14.48 11.24
C PHE A 210 5.80 -12.98 10.94
N CYS A 211 4.62 -12.36 10.79
CA CYS A 211 4.54 -10.93 10.52
C CYS A 211 5.07 -10.09 11.69
N ASP A 212 4.81 -10.49 12.94
CA ASP A 212 5.35 -9.83 14.13
C ASP A 212 6.87 -9.92 14.19
N ALA A 213 7.43 -11.13 14.02
CA ALA A 213 8.88 -11.36 14.01
C ALA A 213 9.59 -10.55 12.91
N GLU A 214 8.96 -10.41 11.75
CA GLU A 214 9.51 -9.69 10.60
C GLU A 214 9.20 -8.18 10.61
N LYS A 215 8.46 -7.69 11.61
CA LYS A 215 7.96 -6.31 11.71
C LYS A 215 7.13 -5.88 10.48
N ILE A 216 6.43 -6.83 9.87
CA ILE A 216 5.52 -6.61 8.75
C ILE A 216 4.17 -6.16 9.31
N GLN A 217 3.63 -5.06 8.78
CA GLN A 217 2.38 -4.47 9.26
C GLN A 217 1.11 -5.03 8.61
N TYR A 218 1.26 -6.04 7.74
CA TYR A 218 0.14 -6.67 7.05
C TYR A 218 -0.63 -7.60 7.99
N ARG A 219 -1.90 -7.31 8.26
CA ARG A 219 -2.81 -8.20 9.01
C ARG A 219 -4.08 -8.44 8.18
N PRO A 220 -4.06 -9.40 7.26
CA PRO A 220 -5.23 -9.72 6.46
C PRO A 220 -6.31 -10.43 7.28
N THR A 221 -7.55 -10.25 6.87
CA THR A 221 -8.67 -11.07 7.34
C THR A 221 -8.54 -12.51 6.81
N ARG A 222 -9.23 -13.45 7.48
CA ARG A 222 -9.36 -14.84 6.99
C ARG A 222 -9.90 -14.90 5.56
N GLN A 223 -10.79 -13.98 5.18
CA GLN A 223 -11.34 -13.91 3.83
C GLN A 223 -10.28 -13.49 2.79
N GLU A 224 -9.43 -12.51 3.13
CA GLU A 224 -8.34 -12.06 2.25
C GLU A 224 -7.26 -13.13 2.08
N ILE A 225 -6.84 -13.78 3.17
CA ILE A 225 -5.92 -14.94 3.08
C ILE A 225 -6.56 -16.05 2.26
N GLY A 226 -7.83 -16.37 2.50
CA GLY A 226 -8.51 -17.42 1.76
C GLY A 226 -8.55 -17.14 0.25
N LYS A 227 -8.84 -15.89 -0.15
CA LYS A 227 -8.77 -15.46 -1.56
C LYS A 227 -7.37 -15.60 -2.16
N GLN A 228 -6.31 -15.36 -1.38
CA GLN A 228 -4.94 -15.50 -1.86
C GLN A 228 -4.53 -16.97 -2.00
N LEU A 229 -4.79 -17.78 -0.97
CA LEU A 229 -4.45 -19.21 -0.99
C LEU A 229 -5.24 -19.95 -2.08
N SER A 230 -6.50 -19.60 -2.31
CA SER A 230 -7.35 -20.23 -3.35
C SER A 230 -6.85 -20.00 -4.78
N LYS A 231 -5.85 -19.13 -5.01
CA LYS A 231 -5.22 -18.96 -6.33
C LYS A 231 -4.30 -20.14 -6.69
N ASP A 232 -3.70 -20.74 -5.67
CA ASP A 232 -2.64 -21.75 -5.84
C ASP A 232 -2.99 -23.10 -5.18
N PHE A 233 -4.01 -23.16 -4.31
CA PHE A 233 -4.36 -24.34 -3.52
C PHE A 233 -5.87 -24.61 -3.50
N ASP A 234 -6.22 -25.88 -3.68
CA ASP A 234 -7.59 -26.36 -3.46
C ASP A 234 -7.94 -26.32 -1.97
N HIS A 235 -9.22 -26.11 -1.67
CA HIS A 235 -9.71 -26.03 -0.30
C HIS A 235 -11.06 -26.69 -0.13
N GLU A 236 -11.33 -27.16 1.09
CA GLU A 236 -12.63 -27.68 1.49
C GLU A 236 -12.94 -27.37 2.96
N ARG A 237 -14.20 -27.57 3.35
CA ARG A 237 -14.60 -27.51 4.76
C ARG A 237 -14.63 -28.91 5.35
N LYS A 238 -13.60 -29.28 6.11
CA LYS A 238 -13.49 -30.55 6.83
C LYS A 238 -14.04 -30.47 8.24
N ARG A 239 -14.68 -31.55 8.70
CA ARG A 239 -15.05 -31.71 10.11
C ARG A 239 -13.91 -32.38 10.86
N MET A 240 -13.46 -31.79 11.95
CA MET A 240 -12.40 -32.33 12.79
C MET A 240 -13.04 -32.92 14.05
N GLY A 241 -13.28 -34.24 14.06
CA GLY A 241 -13.97 -34.92 15.16
C GLY A 241 -15.39 -34.37 15.41
N ASN A 242 -15.71 -34.05 16.67
CA ASN A 242 -17.00 -33.48 17.07
C ASN A 242 -17.10 -31.95 16.90
N GLU A 243 -16.05 -31.29 16.40
CA GLU A 243 -16.03 -29.84 16.26
C GLU A 243 -16.79 -29.34 15.02
N GLU A 244 -16.88 -28.01 14.91
CA GLU A 244 -17.37 -27.34 13.72
C GLU A 244 -16.47 -27.61 12.50
N LYS A 245 -17.06 -27.45 11.31
CA LYS A 245 -16.30 -27.58 10.06
C LYS A 245 -15.29 -26.44 9.93
N GLN A 246 -14.02 -26.77 9.79
CA GLN A 246 -12.93 -25.82 9.55
C GLN A 246 -12.51 -25.84 8.08
N THR A 247 -12.04 -24.71 7.57
CA THR A 247 -11.49 -24.63 6.20
C THR A 247 -10.06 -25.17 6.19
N VAL A 248 -9.77 -26.08 5.28
CA VAL A 248 -8.43 -26.63 5.03
C VAL A 248 -8.00 -26.30 3.61
N TYR A 249 -6.69 -26.08 3.41
CA TYR A 249 -6.06 -25.93 2.10
C TYR A 249 -5.11 -27.10 1.87
N PHE A 250 -5.17 -27.72 0.70
CA PHE A 250 -4.39 -28.90 0.36
C PHE A 250 -3.04 -28.58 -0.27
N GLY A 251 -2.12 -29.54 -0.21
CA GLY A 251 -0.84 -29.49 -0.94
C GLY A 251 0.30 -28.82 -0.17
N PHE A 252 0.08 -28.46 1.09
CA PHE A 252 1.14 -28.00 1.99
C PHE A 252 0.79 -28.20 3.47
N ILE A 253 1.84 -28.22 4.30
CA ILE A 253 1.77 -28.21 5.77
C ILE A 253 2.71 -27.16 6.35
N LEU A 254 2.47 -26.77 7.59
CA LEU A 254 3.35 -25.90 8.37
C LEU A 254 4.59 -26.70 8.82
N ARG A 255 5.79 -26.11 8.69
CA ARG A 255 7.06 -26.76 9.09
C ARG A 255 7.08 -27.13 10.58
N SER A 256 6.39 -26.37 11.42
CA SER A 256 6.19 -26.63 12.84
C SER A 256 5.53 -27.99 13.13
N ARG A 257 4.71 -28.48 12.18
CA ARG A 257 3.90 -29.71 12.29
C ARG A 257 4.53 -30.93 11.64
N ASN A 258 5.68 -30.78 10.98
CA ASN A 258 6.42 -31.88 10.39
C ASN A 258 7.47 -32.46 11.37
N LYS A 259 7.11 -32.55 12.66
CA LYS A 259 7.95 -33.11 13.73
C LYS A 259 7.25 -34.28 14.40
#